data_AF-F9UI68-F1
#
_entry.id   AF-F9UI68-F1
#
_cell.length_a   1.000
_cell.length_b   1.000
_cell.length_c   1.000
_cell.angle_alpha   90.00
_cell.angle_beta   90.00
_cell.angle_gamma   90.00
#
_symmetry.space_group_name_H-M   'P 1'
#
loop_
_entity.id
_entity.type
_entity.pdbx_description
1 polymer ?
#
loop_
_entity_poly.entity_id
_entity_poly.type
_entity_poly.pdbx_seq_one_letter_code
_entity_poly.pdbx_strand_id
1 'polypeptide(L)'
;MTHDESPRIIAENPSNAITATPMRILLILIVASWGIVALLTFATTAQKSRDAKLTAGYLVLWPVLAVALFLNEPVPLWLAVPTFFGFLPWFLAGPHLYEILKDPSRSRPDEIIGIPRSYWKWGGIGAILLGVAFDGFVYGAA
;
A
#
# COMPACT_ATOMS: atom_id res chain seq x y z
N MET A 1 50.23 17.41 -40.11
CA MET A 1 48.91 17.52 -39.47
C MET A 1 47.99 16.51 -40.14
N THR A 2 47.88 15.33 -39.56
CA THR A 2 46.94 14.28 -39.98
C THR A 2 46.17 13.89 -38.74
N HIS A 3 44.95 14.42 -38.62
CA HIS A 3 44.02 14.04 -37.56
C HIS A 3 43.49 12.65 -37.89
N ASP A 4 43.91 11.67 -37.09
CA ASP A 4 43.37 10.32 -37.05
C ASP A 4 42.06 10.35 -36.24
N GLU A 5 40.93 10.47 -36.93
CA GLU A 5 39.60 10.31 -36.34
C GLU A 5 39.25 8.82 -36.29
N SER A 6 39.76 8.13 -35.27
CA SER A 6 39.27 6.80 -34.90
C SER A 6 37.87 6.94 -34.27
N PRO A 7 36.83 6.25 -34.79
CA PRO A 7 35.51 6.30 -34.20
C PRO A 7 35.54 5.63 -32.82
N ARG A 8 35.37 6.43 -31.76
CA ARG A 8 35.04 5.92 -30.43
C ARG A 8 33.70 5.19 -30.52
N ILE A 9 33.76 3.88 -30.73
CA ILE A 9 32.69 2.96 -30.38
C ILE A 9 32.50 3.14 -28.86
N ILE A 10 31.51 3.95 -28.48
CA ILE A 10 31.03 3.99 -27.11
C ILE A 10 30.38 2.64 -26.88
N ALA A 11 31.14 1.69 -26.34
CA ALA A 11 30.56 0.50 -25.76
C ALA A 11 29.62 0.97 -24.65
N GLU A 12 28.31 0.97 -24.93
CA GLU A 12 27.29 1.11 -23.90
C GLU A 12 27.60 0.06 -22.82
N ASN A 13 27.95 0.55 -21.63
CA ASN A 13 28.30 -0.31 -20.51
C ASN A 13 27.07 -1.16 -20.14
N PRO A 14 27.11 -2.50 -20.31
CA PRO A 14 25.97 -3.36 -20.01
C PRO A 14 25.63 -3.41 -18.51
N SER A 15 26.45 -2.82 -17.63
CA SER A 15 26.17 -2.73 -16.18
C SER A 15 24.93 -1.89 -15.84
N ASN A 16 24.46 -1.05 -16.76
CA ASN A 16 23.31 -0.18 -16.52
C ASN A 16 21.98 -0.93 -16.71
N ALA A 17 21.98 -2.09 -17.36
CA ALA A 17 20.78 -2.86 -17.62
C ALA A 17 20.32 -3.71 -16.41
N ILE A 18 21.18 -3.94 -15.41
CA ILE A 18 20.93 -4.88 -14.29
C ILE A 18 21.35 -4.29 -12.94
N THR A 19 21.16 -3.00 -12.70
CA THR A 19 21.40 -2.39 -11.39
C THR A 19 20.12 -1.75 -10.86
N ALA A 20 19.16 -2.59 -10.46
CA ALA A 20 18.29 -2.17 -9.38
C ALA A 20 19.21 -1.93 -8.18
N THR A 21 19.29 -0.68 -7.69
CA THR A 21 20.14 -0.35 -6.54
C THR A 21 19.82 -1.27 -5.35
N PRO A 22 20.78 -1.58 -4.47
CA PRO A 22 20.56 -2.52 -3.36
C PRO A 22 19.31 -2.21 -2.53
N MET A 23 19.01 -0.92 -2.32
CA MET A 23 17.81 -0.44 -1.65
C MET A 23 16.50 -0.80 -2.39
N ARG A 24 16.49 -0.69 -3.73
CA ARG A 24 15.32 -1.03 -4.55
C ARG A 24 15.00 -2.52 -4.48
N ILE A 25 16.02 -3.38 -4.50
CA ILE A 25 15.84 -4.83 -4.34
C ILE A 25 15.28 -5.15 -2.96
N LEU A 26 15.82 -4.53 -1.90
CA LEU A 26 15.30 -4.72 -0.53
C LEU A 26 13.81 -4.34 -0.43
N LEU A 27 13.41 -3.19 -0.98
CA LEU A 27 12.01 -2.76 -0.99
C LEU A 27 11.10 -3.74 -1.74
N ILE A 28 11.54 -4.21 -2.92
CA ILE A 28 10.80 -5.20 -3.69
C ILE A 28 10.62 -6.49 -2.88
N LEU A 29 11.67 -6.98 -2.23
CA LEU A 29 11.59 -8.18 -1.40
C LEU A 29 10.65 -7.99 -0.20
N ILE A 30 10.71 -6.84 0.48
CA ILE A 30 9.80 -6.54 1.60
C ILE A 30 8.35 -6.54 1.13
N VAL A 31 8.04 -5.82 0.04
CA VAL A 31 6.68 -5.73 -0.50
C VAL A 31 6.20 -7.09 -1.01
N ALA A 32 7.06 -7.86 -1.68
CA ALA A 32 6.74 -9.19 -2.17
C ALA A 32 6.47 -10.18 -1.02
N SER A 33 7.35 -10.23 -0.02
CA SER A 33 7.16 -11.08 1.16
C SER A 33 5.87 -10.72 1.90
N TRP A 34 5.60 -9.43 2.08
CA TRP A 34 4.36 -8.97 2.68
C TRP A 34 3.12 -9.35 1.85
N GLY A 35 3.16 -9.14 0.54
CA GLY A 35 2.07 -9.54 -0.37
C GLY A 35 1.78 -11.04 -0.30
N ILE A 36 2.83 -11.88 -0.27
CA ILE A 36 2.68 -13.33 -0.12
C ILE A 36 2.00 -13.67 1.21
N VAL A 37 2.48 -13.12 2.33
CA VAL A 37 1.89 -13.38 3.66
C VAL A 37 0.43 -12.94 3.69
N ALA A 38 0.11 -11.75 3.18
CA ALA A 38 -1.26 -11.23 3.15
C ALA A 38 -2.18 -12.11 2.29
N LEU A 39 -1.72 -12.57 1.12
CA LEU A 39 -2.48 -13.47 0.26
C LEU A 39 -2.71 -14.83 0.91
N LEU A 40 -1.72 -15.39 1.60
CA LEU A 40 -1.87 -16.63 2.36
C LEU A 40 -2.87 -16.45 3.51
N THR A 41 -2.80 -15.34 4.24
CA THR A 41 -3.77 -14.99 5.28
C THR A 41 -5.17 -14.87 4.70
N PHE A 42 -5.34 -14.26 3.53
CA PHE A 42 -6.64 -14.15 2.87
C PHE A 42 -7.17 -15.51 2.39
N ALA A 43 -6.33 -16.33 1.76
CA ALA A 43 -6.70 -17.67 1.30
C ALA A 43 -7.14 -18.57 2.47
N THR A 44 -6.42 -18.54 3.58
CA THR A 44 -6.73 -19.34 4.78
C THR A 44 -7.97 -18.85 5.53
N THR A 45 -8.38 -17.60 5.33
CA THR A 45 -9.59 -17.00 5.93
C THR A 45 -10.80 -17.01 4.99
N ALA A 46 -10.65 -17.51 3.76
CA ALA A 46 -11.70 -17.50 2.73
C ALA A 46 -12.96 -18.33 3.07
N GLN A 47 -12.89 -19.23 4.05
CA GLN A 47 -14.04 -19.99 4.55
C GLN A 47 -14.46 -19.60 5.97
N LYS A 48 -13.93 -18.50 6.52
CA LYS A 48 -14.20 -18.01 7.88
C LYS A 48 -15.31 -16.93 7.89
N SER A 49 -15.53 -16.32 9.04
CA SER A 49 -16.52 -15.25 9.22
C SER A 49 -16.28 -14.09 8.23
N ARG A 50 -17.34 -13.31 7.96
CA ARG A 50 -17.25 -12.14 7.08
C ARG A 50 -16.22 -11.12 7.59
N ASP A 51 -16.13 -10.94 8.90
CA ASP A 51 -15.15 -10.03 9.52
C ASP A 51 -13.71 -10.50 9.31
N ALA A 52 -13.45 -11.81 9.42
CA ALA A 52 -12.14 -12.38 9.13
C ALA A 52 -11.71 -12.16 7.67
N LYS A 53 -12.65 -12.34 6.73
CA LYS A 53 -12.40 -12.07 5.30
C LYS A 53 -12.11 -10.60 5.04
N LEU A 54 -12.87 -9.69 5.64
CA LEU A 54 -12.68 -8.25 5.46
C LEU A 54 -11.37 -7.79 6.08
N THR A 55 -11.00 -8.30 7.26
CA THR A 55 -9.74 -7.98 7.93
C THR A 55 -8.54 -8.52 7.13
N ALA A 56 -8.61 -9.76 6.64
CA ALA A 56 -7.56 -10.31 5.78
C ALA A 56 -7.49 -9.59 4.42
N GLY A 57 -8.63 -9.24 3.83
CA GLY A 57 -8.69 -8.45 2.60
C GLY A 57 -8.10 -7.05 2.79
N TYR A 58 -8.32 -6.45 3.95
CA TYR A 58 -7.68 -5.20 4.32
C TYR A 58 -6.17 -5.36 4.39
N LEU A 59 -5.62 -6.41 5.00
CA LEU A 59 -4.17 -6.66 5.00
C LEU A 59 -3.59 -6.77 3.57
N VAL A 60 -4.33 -7.35 2.63
CA VAL A 60 -3.94 -7.47 1.20
C VAL A 60 -4.06 -6.14 0.45
N LEU A 61 -4.97 -5.25 0.85
CA LEU A 61 -5.14 -3.95 0.20
C LEU A 61 -3.86 -3.10 0.25
N TRP A 62 -3.08 -3.24 1.31
CA TRP A 62 -1.92 -2.39 1.56
C TRP A 62 -0.71 -2.60 0.64
N PRO A 63 -0.27 -3.83 0.30
CA PRO A 63 0.75 -4.00 -0.73
C PRO A 63 0.28 -3.50 -2.09
N VAL A 64 -1.02 -3.63 -2.42
CA VAL A 64 -1.60 -3.07 -3.65
C VAL A 64 -1.54 -1.54 -3.61
N LEU A 65 -1.92 -0.94 -2.49
CA LEU A 65 -1.87 0.51 -2.29
C LEU A 65 -0.44 1.05 -2.35
N ALA A 66 0.53 0.33 -1.79
CA ALA A 66 1.95 0.69 -1.88
C ALA A 66 2.43 0.75 -3.34
N VAL A 67 2.04 -0.24 -4.17
CA VAL A 67 2.33 -0.21 -5.61
C VAL A 67 1.61 0.96 -6.28
N ALA A 68 0.34 1.21 -5.96
CA ALA A 68 -0.40 2.34 -6.51
C ALA A 68 0.27 3.68 -6.19
N LEU A 69 0.68 3.90 -4.94
CA LEU A 69 1.39 5.11 -4.53
C LEU A 69 2.72 5.27 -5.28
N PHE A 70 3.50 4.19 -5.40
CA PHE A 70 4.77 4.20 -6.13
C PHE A 70 4.59 4.55 -7.61
N LEU A 71 3.50 4.12 -8.24
CA LEU A 71 3.22 4.43 -9.65
C LEU A 71 2.68 5.85 -9.88
N ASN A 72 2.23 6.55 -8.83
CA ASN A 72 1.58 7.86 -8.92
C ASN A 72 2.45 8.98 -8.36
N GLU A 73 3.77 8.98 -8.58
CA GLU A 73 4.63 10.10 -8.14
C GLU A 73 4.54 11.31 -9.09
N PRO A 74 4.25 12.54 -8.60
CA PRO A 74 4.01 12.91 -7.20
C PRO A 74 2.61 12.50 -6.69
N VAL A 75 2.56 11.89 -5.50
CA VAL A 75 1.32 11.32 -4.94
C VAL A 75 0.31 12.44 -4.63
N PRO A 76 -0.91 12.39 -5.20
CA PRO A 76 -1.93 13.39 -4.90
C PRO A 76 -2.42 13.29 -3.44
N LEU A 77 -2.71 14.42 -2.79
CA LEU A 77 -3.03 14.42 -1.36
C LEU A 77 -4.39 13.79 -1.06
N TRP A 78 -5.34 13.86 -1.99
CA TRP A 78 -6.59 13.10 -1.89
C TRP A 78 -6.39 11.59 -1.78
N LEU A 79 -5.24 11.05 -2.22
CA LEU A 79 -4.86 9.66 -2.06
C LEU A 79 -3.93 9.44 -0.84
N ALA A 80 -2.97 10.34 -0.63
CA ALA A 80 -1.99 10.22 0.46
C ALA A 80 -2.65 10.32 1.84
N VAL A 81 -3.59 11.27 2.02
CA VAL A 81 -4.22 11.54 3.32
C VAL A 81 -5.08 10.36 3.80
N PRO A 82 -6.02 9.81 3.01
CA PRO A 82 -6.74 8.60 3.40
C PRO A 82 -5.82 7.41 3.65
N THR A 83 -4.75 7.28 2.86
CA THR A 83 -3.76 6.22 3.06
C THR A 83 -3.13 6.36 4.44
N PHE A 84 -2.66 7.54 4.83
CA PHE A 84 -2.07 7.74 6.15
C PHE A 84 -3.02 7.36 7.29
N PHE A 85 -4.29 7.78 7.23
CA PHE A 85 -5.29 7.45 8.25
C PHE A 85 -5.65 5.95 8.28
N GLY A 86 -5.67 5.28 7.14
CA GLY A 86 -5.89 3.84 7.07
C GLY A 86 -4.76 3.02 7.71
N PHE A 87 -3.55 3.57 7.81
CA PHE A 87 -2.38 2.81 8.25
C PHE A 87 -2.51 2.36 9.71
N LEU A 88 -3.13 3.17 10.57
CA LEU A 88 -3.32 2.84 11.97
C LEU A 88 -4.24 1.60 12.16
N PRO A 89 -5.44 1.53 11.56
CA PRO A 89 -6.23 0.31 11.53
C PRO A 89 -5.51 -0.90 10.94
N TRP A 90 -4.59 -0.71 9.99
CA TRP A 90 -3.85 -1.82 9.38
C TRP A 90 -2.90 -2.47 10.37
N PHE A 91 -2.24 -1.66 11.18
CA PHE A 91 -1.40 -2.15 12.27
C PHE A 91 -2.21 -3.00 13.27
N LEU A 92 -3.47 -2.64 13.51
CA LEU A 92 -4.38 -3.36 14.41
C LEU A 92 -5.07 -4.57 13.75
N ALA A 93 -5.01 -4.71 12.42
CA ALA A 93 -5.70 -5.76 11.69
C ALA A 93 -5.16 -7.16 11.99
N GLY A 94 -3.85 -7.31 12.22
CA GLY A 94 -3.24 -8.58 12.60
C GLY A 94 -3.77 -9.11 13.94
N PRO A 95 -3.63 -8.35 15.04
CA PRO A 95 -4.18 -8.72 16.35
C PRO A 95 -5.70 -8.99 16.32
N HIS A 96 -6.47 -8.14 15.64
CA HIS A 96 -7.91 -8.35 15.48
C HIS A 96 -8.22 -9.68 14.79
N LEU A 97 -7.53 -9.97 13.68
CA LEU A 97 -7.70 -11.22 12.94
C LEU A 97 -7.36 -12.43 13.80
N TYR A 98 -6.30 -12.35 14.59
CA TYR A 98 -5.91 -13.42 15.50
C TYR A 98 -7.02 -13.71 16.54
N GLU A 99 -7.57 -12.67 17.16
CA GLU A 99 -8.63 -12.81 18.17
C GLU A 99 -9.91 -13.43 17.59
N ILE A 100 -10.39 -12.98 16.43
CA ILE A 100 -11.61 -13.55 15.81
C ILE A 100 -11.41 -14.96 15.24
N LEU A 101 -10.17 -15.33 14.89
CA LEU A 101 -9.85 -16.70 14.48
C LEU A 101 -9.80 -17.66 15.67
N LYS A 102 -9.35 -17.17 16.84
CA LYS A 102 -9.32 -17.91 18.09
C LYS A 102 -10.71 -18.06 18.71
N ASP A 103 -11.49 -16.99 18.72
CA ASP A 103 -12.85 -16.94 19.25
C ASP A 103 -13.79 -16.22 18.27
N PRO A 104 -14.54 -16.96 17.44
CA PRO A 104 -15.46 -16.38 16.46
C PRO A 104 -16.56 -15.50 17.06
N SER A 105 -16.87 -15.64 18.36
CA SER A 105 -17.90 -14.83 19.04
C SER A 105 -17.47 -13.36 19.20
N ARG A 106 -16.18 -13.05 19.05
CA ARG A 106 -15.63 -11.70 19.07
C ARG A 106 -15.98 -10.88 17.82
N SER A 107 -16.40 -11.53 16.74
CA SER A 107 -16.82 -10.86 15.50
C SER A 107 -18.13 -10.12 15.70
N ARG A 108 -18.16 -8.83 15.34
CA ARG A 108 -19.38 -8.01 15.36
C ARG A 108 -19.84 -7.66 13.93
N PRO A 109 -21.16 -7.73 13.64
CA PRO A 109 -21.67 -7.59 12.28
C PRO A 109 -21.60 -6.17 11.72
N ASP A 110 -21.49 -5.15 12.58
CA ASP A 110 -21.45 -3.72 12.26
C ASP A 110 -20.04 -3.11 12.37
N GLU A 111 -19.04 -3.92 12.69
CA GLU A 111 -17.65 -3.54 12.76
C GLU A 111 -16.85 -4.09 11.56
N ILE A 112 -15.70 -3.46 11.30
CA ILE A 112 -14.66 -3.90 10.38
C ILE A 112 -13.35 -3.67 11.13
N ILE A 113 -12.60 -4.74 11.42
CA ILE A 113 -11.33 -4.65 12.14
C ILE A 113 -11.51 -4.03 13.54
N GLY A 114 -12.60 -4.40 14.24
CA GLY A 114 -12.94 -3.84 15.55
C GLY A 114 -13.33 -2.35 15.55
N ILE A 115 -13.49 -1.74 14.36
CA ILE A 115 -13.90 -0.34 14.20
C ILE A 115 -15.30 -0.31 13.59
N PRO A 116 -16.26 0.44 14.16
CA PRO A 116 -17.60 0.50 13.60
C PRO A 116 -17.62 1.05 12.17
N ARG A 117 -18.47 0.46 11.32
CA ARG A 117 -18.57 0.84 9.89
C ARG A 117 -18.89 2.32 9.65
N SER A 118 -19.57 2.96 10.59
CA SER A 118 -19.85 4.40 10.53
C SER A 118 -18.56 5.23 10.56
N TYR A 119 -17.60 4.87 11.41
CA TYR A 119 -16.30 5.54 11.46
C TYR A 119 -15.50 5.33 10.18
N TRP A 120 -15.55 4.13 9.59
CA TRP A 120 -14.92 3.89 8.28
C TRP A 120 -15.52 4.78 7.18
N LYS A 121 -16.85 4.89 7.13
CA LYS A 121 -17.52 5.73 6.14
C LYS A 121 -17.19 7.21 6.32
N TRP A 122 -17.43 7.75 7.52
CA TRP A 122 -17.24 9.18 7.77
C TRP A 122 -15.78 9.58 7.84
N GLY A 123 -14.91 8.73 8.39
CA GLY A 123 -13.46 8.94 8.40
C GLY A 123 -12.87 8.89 7.00
N GLY A 124 -13.29 7.94 6.16
CA GLY A 124 -12.86 7.85 4.76
C GLY A 124 -13.28 9.08 3.94
N ILE A 125 -14.55 9.48 4.04
CA ILE A 125 -15.04 10.70 3.38
C ILE A 125 -14.27 11.92 3.88
N GLY A 126 -14.12 12.08 5.20
CA GLY A 126 -13.39 13.19 5.80
C GLY A 126 -11.93 13.26 5.34
N ALA A 127 -11.23 12.12 5.26
CA ALA A 127 -9.86 12.07 4.81
C ALA A 127 -9.70 12.43 3.32
N ILE A 128 -10.62 11.97 2.46
CA ILE A 128 -10.61 12.32 1.03
C ILE A 128 -10.87 13.82 0.86
N LEU A 129 -11.91 14.35 1.51
CA LEU A 129 -12.23 15.78 1.45
C LEU A 129 -11.09 16.65 1.96
N LEU A 130 -10.42 16.22 3.04
CA LEU A 130 -9.25 16.90 3.57
C LEU A 130 -8.09 16.88 2.57
N GLY A 131 -7.84 15.74 1.93
CA GLY A 131 -6.81 15.64 0.89
C GLY A 131 -7.12 16.51 -0.33
N VAL A 132 -8.37 16.55 -0.81
CA VAL A 132 -8.81 17.46 -1.89
C VAL A 132 -8.65 18.92 -1.49
N ALA A 133 -9.01 19.28 -0.26
CA ALA A 133 -8.84 20.65 0.24
C ALA A 133 -7.35 21.05 0.28
N PHE A 134 -6.48 20.15 0.72
CA PHE A 134 -5.03 20.39 0.68
C PHE A 134 -4.48 20.44 -0.74
N ASP A 135 -4.94 19.58 -1.66
CA ASP A 135 -4.54 19.67 -3.07
C ASP A 135 -4.92 21.04 -3.65
N GLY A 136 -6.15 21.52 -3.39
CA GLY A 136 -6.58 22.85 -3.82
C GLY A 136 -5.77 23.99 -3.18
N PHE A 137 -5.35 23.86 -1.93
CA PHE A 137 -4.51 24.86 -1.26
C PHE A 137 -3.06 24.86 -1.77
N VAL A 138 -2.47 23.68 -1.96
CA VAL A 138 -1.07 23.50 -2.35
C VAL A 138 -0.87 23.76 -3.85
N TYR A 139 -1.80 23.32 -4.70
CA TYR A 139 -1.68 23.41 -6.15
C TYR A 139 -2.58 24.48 -6.80
N GLY A 140 -3.56 25.03 -6.07
CA GLY A 140 -4.46 26.08 -6.57
C GLY A 140 -4.11 27.51 -6.16
N ALA A 141 -3.04 27.72 -5.37
CA ALA A 141 -2.57 29.05 -4.95
C ALA A 141 -1.60 29.71 -5.96
N ALA A 142 -1.78 29.46 -7.27
CA ALA A 142 -1.03 30.08 -8.35
C ALA A 142 -1.88 31.13 -9.09
#